data_AF-A0A3M6HWP9-F1
#
_entry.id   AF-A0A3M6HWP9-F1
#
_cell.length_a   1.000
_cell.length_b   1.000
_cell.length_c   1.000
_cell.angle_alpha   90.00
_cell.angle_beta   90.00
_cell.angle_gamma   90.00
#
_symmetry.space_group_name_H-M   'P 1'
#
loop_
_entity.id
_entity.type
_entity.pdbx_description
1 polymer ?
#
loop_
_entity_poly.entity_id
_entity_poly.type
_entity_poly.pdbx_seq_one_letter_code
_entity_poly.pdbx_strand_id
1 'polypeptide(L)'
;MIATLVFGGWLISFDVSGYFSQGWMHAKLALVFLLIGYHHVCGAQVKRFARGENGRSHVFYRWFNEIPVLILIAIVILVIVKPF
;
A
#
# COMPACT_ATOMS: atom_id res chain seq x y z
N MET A 1 5.40 3.85 -6.59
CA MET A 1 5.99 3.25 -5.37
C MET A 1 7.27 3.96 -4.96
N ILE A 2 8.30 4.05 -5.82
CA ILE A 2 9.61 4.63 -5.46
C ILE A 2 9.50 6.05 -4.87
N ALA A 3 8.87 6.98 -5.57
CA ALA A 3 8.71 8.35 -5.09
C ALA A 3 8.02 8.42 -3.71
N THR A 4 6.94 7.65 -3.52
CA THR A 4 6.21 7.58 -2.24
C THR A 4 7.08 7.09 -1.09
N LEU A 5 7.94 6.11 -1.33
CA LEU A 5 8.86 5.58 -0.31
C LEU A 5 9.97 6.58 0.02
N VAL A 6 10.53 7.25 -1.00
CA VAL A 6 11.56 8.28 -0.81
C VAL A 6 11.01 9.45 -0.02
N PHE A 7 9.87 10.02 -0.44
CA PHE A 7 9.28 11.16 0.26
C PHE A 7 8.76 10.78 1.66
N GLY A 8 8.18 9.59 1.81
CA GLY A 8 7.74 9.08 3.12
C GLY A 8 8.91 8.88 4.08
N GLY A 9 10.00 8.25 3.62
CA GLY A 9 11.22 8.05 4.41
C GLY A 9 11.90 9.37 4.77
N TRP A 10 11.96 10.31 3.82
CA TRP A 10 12.49 11.65 4.09
C TRP A 10 11.66 12.36 5.16
N LEU A 11 10.33 12.32 5.10
CA LEU A 11 9.48 12.92 6.15
C LEU A 11 9.80 12.32 7.53
N ILE A 12 9.95 11.00 7.62
CA ILE A 12 10.25 10.30 8.87
C ILE A 12 11.63 10.69 9.42
N SER A 13 12.61 10.99 8.55
CA SER A 13 13.96 11.35 8.99
C SER A 13 14.04 12.65 9.81
N PHE A 14 13.02 13.51 9.74
CA PHE A 14 12.98 14.75 10.52
C PHE A 14 12.65 14.52 12.00
N ASP A 15 11.92 13.45 12.35
CA ASP A 15 11.59 13.09 13.74
C ASP A 15 11.32 11.59 13.88
N VAL A 16 12.37 10.79 13.75
CA VAL A 16 12.26 9.33 13.79
C VAL A 16 11.62 8.86 15.11
N SER A 17 12.10 9.34 16.24
CA SER A 17 11.60 8.94 17.56
C SER A 17 10.12 9.33 17.77
N GLY A 18 9.71 10.52 17.34
CA GLY A 18 8.33 10.97 17.52
C GLY A 18 7.36 10.25 16.60
N TYR A 19 7.75 9.90 15.37
CA TYR A 19 6.89 9.12 14.47
C TYR A 19 6.77 7.66 14.92
N PHE A 20 7.86 7.02 15.37
CA PHE A 20 7.84 5.64 15.83
C PHE A 20 7.35 5.47 17.27
N SER A 21 7.03 6.54 18.01
CA SER A 21 6.33 6.41 19.30
C SER A 21 4.80 6.34 19.13
N GLN A 22 4.29 6.75 17.97
CA GLN A 22 2.86 6.78 17.65
C GLN A 22 2.42 5.46 17.02
N GLY A 23 1.38 4.82 17.54
CA GLY A 23 0.99 3.52 17.00
C GLY A 23 0.27 3.63 15.66
N TRP A 24 -0.49 4.71 15.39
CA TRP A 24 -1.09 4.90 14.05
C TRP A 24 -0.04 4.89 12.93
N MET A 25 1.19 5.32 13.24
CA MET A 25 2.28 5.32 12.29
C MET A 25 2.71 3.89 11.93
N HIS A 26 2.80 3.00 12.91
CA HIS A 26 3.07 1.58 12.67
C HIS A 26 1.96 0.92 11.85
N ALA A 27 0.69 1.19 12.18
CA ALA A 27 -0.44 0.68 11.42
C ALA A 27 -0.41 1.17 9.96
N LYS A 28 -0.11 2.45 9.75
CA LYS A 28 0.06 3.03 8.40
C LYS A 28 1.20 2.38 7.64
N LEU A 29 2.36 2.18 8.27
CA LEU A 29 3.51 1.53 7.64
C LEU A 29 3.21 0.07 7.25
N ALA A 30 2.46 -0.67 8.07
CA ALA A 30 2.00 -2.01 7.73
C ALA A 30 1.10 -2.00 6.47
N LEU A 31 0.17 -1.04 6.36
CA LEU A 31 -0.66 -0.87 5.15
C LEU A 31 0.17 -0.49 3.92
N VAL A 32 1.18 0.37 4.07
CA VAL A 32 2.12 0.70 2.99
C VAL A 32 2.90 -0.54 2.55
N PHE A 33 3.35 -1.38 3.49
CA PHE A 33 4.01 -2.65 3.17
C PHE A 33 3.10 -3.59 2.36
N LEU A 34 1.81 -3.69 2.72
CA LEU A 34 0.84 -4.45 1.93
C LEU A 34 0.67 -3.89 0.52
N LEU A 35 0.67 -2.56 0.34
CA LEU A 35 0.62 -1.94 -0.99
C LEU A 35 1.87 -2.23 -1.83
N ILE A 36 3.05 -2.32 -1.21
CA ILE A 36 4.28 -2.75 -1.90
C ILE A 36 4.11 -4.19 -2.40
N GLY A 37 3.60 -5.09 -1.55
CA GLY A 37 3.29 -6.47 -1.94
C GLY A 37 2.30 -6.52 -3.11
N TYR A 38 1.22 -5.76 -3.02
CA TYR A 38 0.22 -5.62 -4.09
C TYR A 38 0.87 -5.17 -5.41
N HIS A 39 1.74 -4.17 -5.38
CA HIS A 39 2.43 -3.67 -6.58
C HIS A 39 3.28 -4.75 -7.28
N HIS A 40 3.94 -5.62 -6.51
CA HIS A 40 4.67 -6.75 -7.08
C HIS A 40 3.73 -7.79 -7.70
N VAL A 41 2.58 -8.06 -7.06
CA VAL A 41 1.55 -8.93 -7.63
C VAL A 41 1.03 -8.35 -8.95
N CYS A 42 0.80 -7.04 -9.06
CA CYS A 42 0.45 -6.41 -10.34
C CYS A 42 1.50 -6.70 -11.42
N GLY A 43 2.79 -6.55 -11.10
CA GLY A 43 3.88 -6.90 -12.03
C GLY A 43 3.84 -8.37 -12.46
N ALA A 44 3.55 -9.29 -11.53
CA ALA A 44 3.38 -10.71 -11.84
C ALA A 44 2.16 -10.96 -12.74
N GLN A 45 1.04 -10.27 -12.52
CA GLN A 45 -0.14 -10.35 -13.36
C GLN A 45 0.14 -9.84 -14.78
N VAL A 46 0.83 -8.71 -14.94
CA VAL A 46 1.25 -8.20 -16.27
C VAL A 46 2.03 -9.26 -17.04
N LYS A 47 2.99 -9.93 -16.38
CA LYS A 47 3.75 -11.02 -17.00
C LYS A 47 2.88 -12.22 -17.38
N ARG A 48 1.87 -12.57 -16.57
CA ARG A 48 0.91 -13.65 -16.86
C ARG A 48 0.00 -13.30 -18.04
N PHE A 49 -0.50 -12.07 -18.09
CA PHE A 49 -1.27 -11.55 -19.21
C PHE A 49 -0.48 -11.59 -20.51
N ALA A 50 0.81 -11.20 -20.47
CA ALA A 50 1.70 -11.27 -21.64
C ALA A 50 1.91 -12.70 -22.16
N ARG A 51 1.79 -13.72 -21.29
CA ARG A 51 1.86 -15.14 -21.66
C ARG A 51 0.50 -15.76 -22.02
N GLY A 52 -0.58 -14.99 -22.02
CA GLY A 52 -1.93 -15.50 -22.25
C GLY A 52 -2.48 -16.40 -21.12
N GLU A 53 -1.82 -16.45 -19.96
CA GLU A 53 -2.17 -17.30 -18.82
C GLU A 53 -3.29 -16.67 -17.95
N ASN A 54 -4.31 -16.10 -18.58
CA ASN A 54 -5.37 -15.41 -17.85
C ASN A 54 -6.46 -16.39 -17.38
N GLY A 55 -6.20 -17.07 -16.27
CA GLY A 55 -7.12 -18.06 -15.68
C GLY A 55 -8.17 -17.50 -14.71
N ARG A 56 -8.28 -16.17 -14.56
CA ARG A 56 -9.19 -15.54 -13.58
C ARG A 56 -10.29 -14.76 -14.29
N SER A 57 -11.47 -14.72 -13.67
CA SER A 57 -12.63 -14.01 -14.23
C SER A 57 -12.45 -12.48 -14.12
N HIS A 58 -13.20 -11.74 -14.95
CA HIS A 58 -13.20 -10.28 -14.89
C HIS A 58 -13.60 -9.73 -13.50
N VAL A 59 -14.49 -10.44 -12.78
CA VAL A 59 -14.95 -10.07 -11.43
C VAL A 59 -13.79 -10.09 -10.43
N PHE A 60 -12.91 -11.09 -10.54
CA PHE A 60 -11.70 -11.15 -9.71
C PHE A 60 -10.83 -9.92 -9.91
N TYR A 61 -10.62 -9.49 -11.16
CA TYR A 61 -9.80 -8.32 -11.47
C TYR A 61 -10.44 -7.00 -11.03
N ARG A 62 -11.79 -6.90 -11.00
CA ARG A 62 -12.49 -5.74 -10.42
C ARG A 62 -12.19 -5.61 -8.94
N TRP A 63 -12.43 -6.68 -8.17
CA TRP A 63 -12.13 -6.69 -6.74
C TRP A 63 -10.64 -6.49 -6.46
N PHE A 64 -9.76 -7.11 -7.25
CA PHE A 64 -8.32 -6.92 -7.15
C PHE A 64 -7.92 -5.45 -7.33
N ASN A 65 -8.57 -4.71 -8.22
CA ASN A 65 -8.32 -3.28 -8.43
C ASN A 65 -8.93 -2.37 -7.35
N GLU A 66 -9.91 -2.86 -6.58
CA GLU A 66 -10.52 -2.11 -5.48
C GLU A 66 -9.74 -2.23 -4.16
N ILE A 67 -8.96 -3.30 -3.97
CA ILE A 67 -8.12 -3.51 -2.77
C ILE A 67 -7.23 -2.28 -2.45
N PRO A 68 -6.49 -1.69 -3.40
CA PRO A 68 -5.68 -0.50 -3.12
C PRO A 68 -6.49 0.68 -2.62
N VAL A 69 -7.72 0.86 -3.12
CA VAL A 69 -8.60 1.97 -2.70
C VAL A 69 -8.99 1.81 -1.24
N LEU A 70 -9.37 0.60 -0.82
CA LEU A 70 -9.69 0.32 0.59
C LEU A 70 -8.50 0.57 1.51
N ILE A 71 -7.30 0.18 1.09
CA ILE A 71 -6.07 0.44 1.85
C ILE A 71 -5.79 1.94 1.94
N LEU A 72 -5.95 2.69 0.84
CA LEU A 72 -5.75 4.15 0.83
C LEU A 72 -6.75 4.86 1.76
N ILE A 73 -8.01 4.45 1.77
CA ILE A 73 -9.03 4.99 2.69
C ILE A 73 -8.62 4.74 4.14
N ALA A 74 -8.19 3.52 4.47
CA ALA A 74 -7.72 3.19 5.82
C ALA A 74 -6.49 4.04 6.23
N ILE A 75 -5.53 4.25 5.32
CA ILE A 75 -4.36 5.13 5.56
C ILE A 75 -4.79 6.58 5.83
N VAL A 76 -5.76 7.10 5.08
CA VAL A 76 -6.29 8.47 5.27
C VAL A 76 -6.97 8.59 6.63
N ILE A 77 -7.80 7.62 7.01
CA ILE A 77 -8.44 7.61 8.34
C ILE A 77 -7.37 7.58 9.44
N LEU A 78 -6.35 6.72 9.32
CA LEU A 78 -5.27 6.64 10.31
C LEU A 78 -4.52 7.96 10.49
N VAL A 79 -4.19 8.67 9.41
CA VAL A 79 -3.42 9.93 9.51
C VAL A 79 -4.25 11.12 9.99
N ILE A 80 -5.57 11.09 9.78
CA ILE A 80 -6.49 12.14 10.25
C ILE A 80 -6.84 11.91 11.73
N VAL A 81 -7.31 10.71 12.05
CA VAL A 81 -7.79 10.38 13.40
C VAL A 81 -6.61 10.19 14.36
N LYS A 82 -5.47 9.72 13.86
CA LYS A 82 -4.27 9.38 14.64
C LYS A 82 -4.61 8.61 15.92
N PRO A 83 -5.32 7.47 15.78
CA PRO A 83 -5.66 6.69 16.95
C PRO A 83 -4.37 6.15 17.55
N PHE A 84 -4.19 6.33 18.87
CA PHE A 84 -3.08 5.82 19.71
C PHE A 84 -1.64 6.25 19.34
#